data_AF-A0A6A3V8C7-F1
#
_entry.id   AF-A0A6A3V8C7-F1
#
_cell.length_a   1.000
_cell.length_b   1.000
_cell.length_c   1.000
_cell.angle_alpha   90.00
_cell.angle_beta   90.00
_cell.angle_gamma   90.00
#
_symmetry.space_group_name_H-M   'P 1'
#
loop_
_entity.id
_entity.type
_entity.pdbx_description
1 polymer ?
#
loop_
_entity_poly.entity_id
_entity_poly.type
_entity_poly.pdbx_seq_one_letter_code
_entity_poly.pdbx_strand_id
1 'polypeptide(L)' 'MASVASSDSGTEATNEPANAGAPEAHVPAVTSVRAPRMEQRYYASWEEFFLALSEYQDATCQVFRKRTSTSVAARNAV' A
#
# COMPACT_ATOMS: atom_id res chain seq x y z
N MET A 1 41.24 58.86 24.62
CA MET A 1 40.34 57.98 23.84
C MET A 1 40.90 57.87 22.44
N ALA A 2 41.42 56.70 22.06
CA ALA A 2 41.86 56.41 20.70
C ALA A 2 41.24 55.06 20.33
N SER A 3 40.23 55.08 19.47
CA SER A 3 39.58 53.85 18.97
C SER A 3 40.27 53.49 17.66
N VAL A 4 40.95 52.36 17.66
CA VAL A 4 41.58 51.78 16.47
C VAL A 4 40.49 51.10 15.65
N ALA A 5 40.46 51.38 14.35
CA ALA A 5 39.63 50.68 13.40
C ALA A 5 40.16 49.24 13.25
N SER A 6 39.30 48.26 13.48
CA SER A 6 39.56 46.87 13.10
C SER A 6 38.60 46.53 11.96
N SER A 7 39.09 46.68 10.74
CA SER A 7 38.44 46.14 9.55
C SER A 7 38.77 44.66 9.49
N ASP A 8 37.82 43.80 9.82
CA ASP A 8 37.87 42.41 9.40
C ASP A 8 36.75 42.17 8.40
N SER A 9 37.14 42.17 7.13
CA SER A 9 36.27 41.87 6.00
C SER A 9 36.35 40.37 5.74
N GLY A 10 35.69 39.58 6.61
CA GLY A 10 35.48 38.16 6.44
C GLY A 10 34.16 37.89 5.73
N THR A 11 34.23 37.60 4.44
CA THR A 11 33.10 37.08 3.66
C THR A 11 32.76 35.67 4.13
N GLU A 12 31.78 35.51 5.02
CA GLU A 12 31.05 34.26 5.16
C GLU A 12 29.69 34.40 4.47
N ALA A 13 29.68 34.08 3.18
CA ALA A 13 28.47 33.58 2.55
C ALA A 13 28.14 32.25 3.22
N THR A 14 27.43 32.30 4.34
CA THR A 14 26.73 31.15 4.89
C THR A 14 25.66 30.76 3.88
N ASN A 15 26.07 29.93 2.93
CA ASN A 15 25.17 29.11 2.15
C ASN A 15 24.57 28.11 3.14
N GLU A 16 23.51 28.51 3.84
CA GLU A 16 22.53 27.57 4.38
C GLU A 16 22.08 26.72 3.19
N PRO A 17 22.38 25.40 3.15
CA PRO A 17 21.64 24.57 2.25
C PRO A 17 20.21 24.62 2.78
N ALA A 18 19.33 25.27 2.02
CA ALA A 18 17.90 25.12 2.18
C ALA A 18 17.58 23.63 1.97
N ASN A 19 17.80 22.82 3.00
CA ASN A 19 17.26 21.49 3.14
C ASN A 19 15.77 21.70 3.46
N ALA A 20 15.05 22.21 2.47
CA ALA A 20 13.63 22.04 2.36
C ALA A 20 13.43 20.56 2.05
N GLY A 21 13.54 19.74 3.10
CA GLY A 21 13.09 18.36 3.09
C GLY A 21 11.61 18.38 2.75
N ALA A 22 11.31 18.30 1.46
CA ALA A 22 9.97 18.02 1.01
C ALA A 22 9.54 16.75 1.76
N PRO A 23 8.35 16.72 2.39
CA PRO A 23 7.88 15.51 3.01
C PRO A 23 7.83 14.46 1.92
N GLU A 24 8.70 13.44 2.03
CA GLU A 24 8.76 12.35 1.08
C GLU A 24 7.34 11.79 0.96
N ALA A 25 6.75 11.93 -0.23
CA ALA A 25 5.39 11.50 -0.51
C ALA A 25 5.38 9.96 -0.60
N HIS A 26 5.61 9.28 0.52
CA HIS A 26 5.65 7.82 0.62
C HIS A 26 4.26 7.18 0.54
N VAL A 27 3.20 7.99 0.52
CA VAL A 27 1.84 7.51 0.33
C VAL A 27 1.54 7.62 -1.16
N PRO A 28 1.47 6.49 -1.89
CA PRO A 28 0.98 6.50 -3.26
C PRO A 28 -0.37 7.20 -3.29
N ALA A 29 -0.60 8.04 -4.29
CA ALA A 29 -1.91 8.65 -4.50
C ALA A 29 -3.00 7.57 -4.45
N VAL A 30 -4.12 7.86 -3.78
CA VAL A 30 -5.23 6.91 -3.62
C VAL A 30 -5.67 6.46 -5.01
N THR A 31 -5.31 5.23 -5.35
CA THR A 31 -5.67 4.62 -6.63
C THR A 31 -6.89 3.76 -6.37
N SER A 32 -8.03 4.14 -6.94
CA SER A 32 -9.24 3.33 -6.89
C SER A 32 -9.39 2.58 -8.20
N VAL A 33 -9.60 1.26 -8.11
CA VAL A 33 -9.86 0.40 -9.26
C VAL A 33 -11.30 -0.10 -9.14
N ARG A 34 -12.10 0.11 -10.19
CA ARG A 34 -13.48 -0.37 -10.21
C ARG A 34 -13.49 -1.83 -10.68
N ALA A 35 -13.78 -2.74 -9.76
CA ALA A 35 -13.96 -4.14 -10.10
C ALA A 35 -15.19 -4.36 -11.01
N PRO A 36 -15.10 -5.26 -12.00
CA PRO A 36 -16.25 -5.79 -12.72
C PRO A 36 -17.32 -6.34 -11.77
N ARG A 37 -18.58 -6.34 -12.20
CA ARG A 37 -19.63 -7.04 -11.45
C ARG A 37 -19.42 -8.55 -11.61
N MET A 38 -19.50 -9.27 -10.50
CA MET A 38 -19.49 -10.74 -10.52
C MET A 38 -20.80 -11.23 -11.15
N GLU A 39 -20.69 -12.03 -12.20
CA GLU A 39 -21.85 -12.62 -12.87
C GLU A 39 -22.44 -13.75 -12.04
N GLN A 40 -23.77 -13.84 -12.02
CA GLN A 40 -24.46 -14.96 -11.40
C GLN A 40 -24.45 -16.15 -12.36
N ARG A 41 -23.71 -17.20 -11.99
CA ARG A 41 -23.55 -18.42 -12.78
C ARG A 41 -23.78 -19.65 -11.90
N TYR A 42 -24.29 -20.71 -12.51
CA TYR A 42 -24.38 -22.04 -11.91
C TYR A 42 -23.26 -22.91 -12.48
N TYR A 43 -22.56 -23.63 -11.61
CA TYR A 43 -21.45 -24.51 -11.97
C TYR A 43 -21.84 -25.97 -11.74
N ALA A 44 -21.33 -26.87 -12.59
CA ALA A 44 -21.64 -28.29 -12.47
C ALA A 44 -20.88 -28.96 -11.30
N SER A 45 -19.78 -28.34 -10.86
CA SER A 45 -18.97 -28.80 -9.73
C SER A 45 -18.37 -27.64 -8.93
N TRP A 46 -17.90 -27.96 -7.72
CA TRP A 46 -17.11 -27.02 -6.92
C TRP A 46 -15.78 -26.65 -7.58
N GLU A 47 -15.18 -27.56 -8.34
CA GLU A 47 -13.90 -27.33 -9.01
C GLU A 47 -14.03 -26.26 -10.10
N GLU A 48 -15.09 -26.34 -10.92
CA GLU A 48 -15.42 -25.30 -11.90
C GLU A 48 -15.67 -23.94 -11.24
N PHE A 49 -16.37 -23.93 -10.10
CA PHE A 49 -16.58 -22.70 -9.35
C PHE A 49 -15.26 -22.09 -8.87
N PHE A 50 -14.35 -22.90 -8.32
CA PHE A 50 -13.06 -22.38 -7.84
C PHE A 50 -12.17 -21.89 -8.99
N LEU A 51 -12.22 -22.54 -10.16
CA LEU A 51 -11.50 -22.10 -11.35
C LEU A 51 -12.01 -20.73 -11.83
N ALA A 52 -13.33 -20.56 -11.95
CA ALA A 52 -13.93 -19.28 -12.31
C ALA A 52 -13.67 -18.18 -11.26
N LEU A 53 -13.60 -18.56 -9.97
CA LEU A 53 -13.25 -17.65 -8.89
C LEU A 53 -11.79 -17.18 -8.98
N SER A 54 -10.86 -18.06 -9.36
CA SER A 54 -9.45 -17.71 -9.59
C SER A 54 -9.29 -16.74 -10.76
N GLU A 55 -9.96 -16.98 -11.88
CA GLU A 55 -9.95 -16.03 -13.02
C GLU A 55 -10.46 -14.64 -12.62
N TYR A 56 -11.52 -14.60 -11.80
CA TYR A 56 -12.07 -13.34 -11.30
C TYR A 56 -11.12 -12.63 -10.32
N GLN A 57 -10.38 -13.36 -9.49
CA GLN A 57 -9.35 -12.78 -8.61
C GLN A 57 -8.29 -12.05 -9.41
N ASP A 58 -7.74 -12.72 -10.41
CA ASP A 58 -6.69 -12.17 -11.27
C ASP A 58 -7.20 -10.92 -12.02
N ALA A 59 -8.44 -10.97 -12.52
CA ALA A 59 -9.05 -9.85 -13.24
C ALA A 59 -9.37 -8.63 -12.35
N THR A 60 -9.58 -8.84 -11.04
CA THR A 60 -10.01 -7.78 -10.10
C THR A 60 -8.95 -7.37 -9.09
N CYS A 61 -7.80 -8.06 -9.08
CA CYS A 61 -6.77 -7.96 -8.04
C CYS A 61 -7.32 -8.19 -6.62
N GLN A 62 -8.43 -8.93 -6.48
CA GLN A 62 -9.02 -9.30 -5.19
C GLN A 62 -8.58 -10.70 -4.79
N VAL A 63 -8.57 -10.99 -3.50
CA VAL A 63 -8.19 -12.31 -2.98
C VAL A 63 -9.38 -12.93 -2.24
N PHE A 64 -9.91 -14.04 -2.77
CA PHE A 64 -10.92 -14.87 -2.08
C PHE A 64 -10.28 -16.16 -1.58
N ARG A 65 -10.56 -16.53 -0.33
CA ARG A 65 -10.06 -17.77 0.28
C ARG A 65 -11.23 -18.64 0.71
N LYS A 66 -11.15 -19.93 0.40
CA LYS A 66 -12.05 -20.94 0.95
C LYS A 66 -11.88 -20.97 2.47
N ARG A 67 -12.95 -20.64 3.20
CA ARG A 67 -13.03 -20.86 4.65
C ARG A 67 -13.86 -22.10 4.89
N THR A 68 -13.23 -23.16 5.37
CA THR A 68 -13.93 -24.32 5.93
C THR A 68 -14.02 -24.13 7.44
N SER A 69 -15.24 -24.24 7.98
CA SER A 69 -15.45 -24.38 9.41
C SER A 69 -15.65 -25.86 9.71
N THR A 70 -14.83 -26.41 10.61
CA THR A 70 -15.09 -27.73 11.19
C THR A 70 -15.78 -27.53 12.53
N SER A 71 -16.79 -28.35 12.82
CA SER A 71 -17.46 -28.28 14.12
C SER A 71 -16.50 -28.71 15.24
N VAL A 72 -16.71 -28.18 16.45
CA VAL A 72 -15.93 -28.59 17.64
C VAL A 72 -16.07 -30.10 17.88
N ALA A 73 -17.25 -30.65 17.63
CA ALA A 73 -17.50 -32.10 17.72
C ALA A 73 -16.63 -32.90 16.74
N ALA A 74 -16.52 -32.47 15.47
CA ALA A 74 -15.68 -33.14 14.47
C ALA A 74 -14.19 -33.04 14.80
N ARG A 75 -13.75 -31.93 15.41
CA ARG A 75 -12.37 -31.76 15.86
C ARG A 75 -12.01 -32.64 17.06
N ASN A 76 -12.94 -32.84 17.98
CA ASN A 76 -12.71 -33.57 19.23
C ASN A 76 -12.93 -35.09 19.11
N ALA A 77 -13.28 -35.59 17.93
CA ALA A 77 -13.46 -37.03 17.66
C ALA A 77 -12.18 -37.75 17.23
N VAL A 78 -11.02 -37.06 17.25
CA VAL A 78 -9.68 -37.57 16.92
C VAL A 78 -8.90 -37.87 18.19
#